data_AF-Q2H7L2-F1
#
_entry.id   AF-Q2H7L2-F1
#
_cell.length_a   1.000
_cell.length_b   1.000
_cell.length_c   1.000
_cell.angle_alpha   90.00
_cell.angle_beta   90.00
_cell.angle_gamma   90.00
#
_symmetry.space_group_name_H-M   'P 1'
#
loop_
_entity.id
_entity.type
_entity.pdbx_description
1 polymer ?
#
loop_
_entity_poly.entity_id
_entity_poly.type
_entity_poly.pdbx_seq_one_letter_code
_entity_poly.pdbx_strand_id
1 'polypeptide(L)'
;MSSSTSHSIAAKAESARDMIDMVDTTAKLSEMLDTLEGLPTEPPSLYFDLEGENLSRHGSVSILQLHVLPSSRRYLVDVHTLQHTAFSTCGENGLTLKELLESDGILKVFSIGLSRCIERGACLLAAELATWKAVKDAGVKLFSPDYGGSYTVFVERPLCDAIKLYSAQDAQILPRLWSQYNTRMTPVWTRKAHETSKERVALSQTATFNGKGRHMALAPPGWH
;
A
#
# COMPACT_ATOMS: atom_id res chain seq x y z
N MET A 1 -9.07 -23.54 -30.20
CA MET A 1 -9.24 -22.07 -30.05
C MET A 1 -8.76 -21.53 -28.68
N SER A 2 -8.03 -22.30 -27.87
CA SER A 2 -7.57 -21.87 -26.52
C SER A 2 -6.18 -21.21 -26.46
N SER A 3 -5.53 -20.95 -27.61
CA SER A 3 -4.14 -20.47 -27.67
C SER A 3 -4.03 -18.93 -27.63
N SER A 4 -4.90 -18.21 -28.35
CA SER A 4 -4.82 -16.74 -28.47
C SER A 4 -5.26 -15.98 -27.22
N THR A 5 -6.17 -16.53 -26.42
CA THR A 5 -6.64 -15.90 -25.16
C THR A 5 -5.57 -15.94 -24.07
N SER A 6 -4.82 -17.04 -23.97
CA SER A 6 -3.75 -17.22 -22.98
C SER A 6 -2.56 -16.30 -23.22
N HIS A 7 -2.20 -16.07 -24.50
CA HIS A 7 -1.14 -15.12 -24.88
C HIS A 7 -1.51 -13.66 -24.53
N SER A 8 -2.78 -13.27 -24.70
CA SER A 8 -3.25 -11.91 -24.39
C SER A 8 -3.25 -11.60 -22.88
N ILE A 9 -3.54 -12.59 -22.04
CA ILE A 9 -3.52 -12.45 -20.57
C ILE A 9 -2.09 -12.34 -20.05
N ALA A 10 -1.17 -13.18 -20.56
CA ALA A 10 0.24 -13.12 -20.20
C ALA A 10 0.86 -11.76 -20.55
N ALA A 11 0.63 -11.23 -21.75
CA ALA A 11 1.14 -9.92 -22.16
C ALA A 11 0.59 -8.75 -21.33
N LYS A 12 -0.68 -8.82 -20.90
CA LYS A 12 -1.26 -7.81 -19.97
C LYS A 12 -0.68 -7.92 -18.57
N ALA A 13 -0.38 -9.14 -18.09
CA ALA A 13 0.29 -9.34 -16.82
C ALA A 13 1.75 -8.86 -16.88
N GLU A 14 2.46 -9.07 -17.99
CA GLU A 14 3.80 -8.52 -18.27
C GLU A 14 3.79 -6.99 -18.25
N SER A 15 2.88 -6.36 -19.02
CA SER A 15 2.72 -4.90 -19.04
C SER A 15 2.28 -4.33 -17.69
N ALA A 16 1.49 -5.06 -16.90
CA ALA A 16 1.13 -4.66 -15.54
C ALA A 16 2.28 -4.84 -14.53
N ARG A 17 3.26 -5.71 -14.80
CA ARG A 17 4.52 -5.83 -14.04
C ARG A 17 5.47 -4.69 -14.36
N ASP A 18 5.54 -4.28 -15.63
CA ASP A 18 6.43 -3.20 -16.09
C ASP A 18 6.12 -1.81 -15.55
N MET A 19 4.95 -1.59 -14.91
CA MET A 19 4.66 -0.31 -14.24
C MET A 19 4.93 -0.33 -12.72
N ILE A 20 5.60 -1.38 -12.21
CA ILE A 20 6.02 -1.46 -10.81
C ILE A 20 7.52 -1.17 -10.73
N ASP A 21 7.86 0.01 -10.24
CA ASP A 21 9.22 0.49 -10.08
C ASP A 21 9.79 0.02 -8.73
N MET A 22 10.76 -0.89 -8.75
CA MET A 22 11.47 -1.31 -7.54
C MET A 22 12.53 -0.26 -7.17
N VAL A 23 12.36 0.34 -5.98
CA VAL A 23 13.22 1.39 -5.43
C VAL A 23 14.10 0.79 -4.34
N ASP A 24 15.26 0.26 -4.74
CA ASP A 24 16.21 -0.48 -3.91
C ASP A 24 17.59 0.18 -3.81
N THR A 25 17.76 1.38 -4.39
CA THR A 25 18.97 2.20 -4.29
C THR A 25 18.62 3.63 -3.91
N THR A 26 19.57 4.34 -3.31
CA THR A 26 19.41 5.76 -2.94
C THR A 26 19.19 6.65 -4.17
N ALA A 27 19.81 6.32 -5.31
CA ALA A 27 19.60 7.04 -6.57
C ALA A 27 18.15 6.94 -7.05
N LYS A 28 17.59 5.73 -7.11
CA LYS A 28 16.18 5.52 -7.47
C LYS A 28 15.23 6.16 -6.46
N LEU A 29 15.61 6.17 -5.18
CA LEU A 29 14.81 6.80 -4.12
C LEU A 29 14.75 8.31 -4.29
N SER A 30 15.90 8.96 -4.58
CA SER A 30 15.96 10.38 -4.93
C SER A 30 15.07 10.66 -6.14
N GLU A 31 15.27 9.93 -7.24
CA GLU A 31 14.49 10.10 -8.47
C GLU A 31 12.98 9.94 -8.21
N MET A 32 12.58 8.95 -7.41
CA MET A 32 11.19 8.76 -7.00
C MET A 32 10.66 9.98 -6.25
N LEU A 33 11.39 10.47 -5.24
CA LEU A 33 10.98 11.63 -4.42
C LEU A 33 10.81 12.89 -5.27
N ASP A 34 11.69 13.11 -6.24
CA ASP A 34 11.61 14.23 -7.17
C ASP A 34 10.32 14.20 -8.01
N THR A 35 9.82 12.99 -8.35
CA THR A 35 8.52 12.85 -9.04
C THR A 35 7.30 13.17 -8.17
N LEU A 36 7.47 13.26 -6.84
CA LEU A 36 6.37 13.55 -5.90
C LEU A 36 6.17 15.05 -5.66
N GLU A 37 7.08 15.88 -6.15
CA GLU A 37 6.98 17.33 -5.99
C GLU A 37 5.81 17.92 -6.79
N GLY A 38 5.09 18.87 -6.18
CA GLY A 38 4.01 19.60 -6.84
C GLY A 38 2.76 18.77 -7.13
N LEU A 39 2.65 17.55 -6.59
CA LEU A 39 1.46 16.72 -6.77
C LEU A 39 0.21 17.38 -6.16
N PRO A 40 -0.97 17.22 -6.80
CA PRO A 40 -2.24 17.66 -6.23
C PRO A 40 -2.49 17.04 -4.85
N THR A 41 -3.02 17.84 -3.93
CA THR A 41 -3.43 17.34 -2.62
C THR A 41 -4.92 16.98 -2.55
N GLU A 42 -5.71 17.43 -3.52
CA GLU A 42 -7.15 17.18 -3.62
C GLU A 42 -7.56 16.88 -5.08
N PRO A 43 -8.06 15.66 -5.38
CA PRO A 43 -8.07 14.48 -4.50
C PRO A 43 -6.64 14.04 -4.12
N PRO A 44 -6.46 13.17 -3.11
CA PRO A 44 -5.14 12.72 -2.69
C PRO A 44 -4.36 12.08 -3.83
N SER A 45 -3.07 12.40 -3.92
CA SER A 45 -2.17 11.81 -4.89
C SER A 45 -1.44 10.57 -4.39
N LEU A 46 -1.32 10.36 -3.08
CA LEU A 46 -0.41 9.37 -2.51
C LEU A 46 -1.16 8.28 -1.72
N TYR A 47 -1.00 7.05 -2.17
CA TYR A 47 -1.67 5.88 -1.62
C TYR A 47 -0.64 4.83 -1.21
N PHE A 48 -0.69 4.40 0.05
CA PHE A 48 0.33 3.59 0.67
C PHE A 48 -0.21 2.26 1.21
N ASP A 49 0.66 1.26 1.20
CA ASP A 49 0.52 0.05 2.00
C ASP A 49 1.92 -0.45 2.42
N LEU A 50 1.97 -1.40 3.35
CA LEU A 50 3.21 -1.91 3.92
C LEU A 50 3.21 -3.44 3.92
N GLU A 51 4.36 -4.03 3.61
CA GLU A 51 4.60 -5.46 3.80
C GLU A 51 5.81 -5.70 4.70
N GLY A 52 5.77 -6.80 5.44
CA GLY A 52 6.85 -7.20 6.32
C GLY A 52 6.39 -8.25 7.32
N GLU A 53 7.14 -8.39 8.40
CA GLU A 53 6.88 -9.41 9.42
C GLU A 53 6.35 -8.76 10.70
N ASN A 54 5.22 -9.26 11.22
CA ASN A 54 4.60 -8.77 12.46
C ASN A 54 4.40 -7.24 12.49
N LEU A 55 4.05 -6.63 11.35
CA LEU A 55 3.88 -5.19 11.17
C LEU A 55 3.20 -4.53 12.38
N SER A 56 3.95 -3.63 13.04
CA SER A 56 3.61 -2.75 14.17
C SER A 56 4.88 -2.59 15.03
N ARG A 57 4.73 -2.38 16.34
CA ARG A 57 5.77 -2.02 17.31
C ARG A 57 6.96 -2.98 17.39
N HIS A 58 6.73 -4.26 17.19
CA HIS A 58 7.74 -5.31 17.40
C HIS A 58 8.05 -6.10 16.11
N GLY A 59 7.56 -5.60 14.98
CA GLY A 59 7.80 -6.19 13.67
C GLY A 59 8.83 -5.41 12.87
N SER A 60 8.92 -5.76 11.60
CA SER A 60 9.75 -5.08 10.60
C SER A 60 8.91 -4.71 9.39
N VAL A 61 9.22 -3.56 8.79
CA VAL A 61 8.74 -3.20 7.45
C VAL A 61 9.81 -3.62 6.47
N SER A 62 9.43 -4.39 5.46
CA SER A 62 10.34 -4.83 4.40
C SER A 62 10.11 -4.05 3.11
N ILE A 63 8.86 -3.79 2.76
CA ILE A 63 8.45 -3.07 1.56
C ILE A 63 7.44 -1.99 1.93
N LEU A 64 7.65 -0.77 1.44
CA LEU A 64 6.63 0.27 1.41
C LEU A 64 6.13 0.42 -0.02
N GLN A 65 4.83 0.30 -0.19
CA GLN A 65 4.17 0.44 -1.49
C GLN A 65 3.67 1.87 -1.63
N LEU A 66 3.83 2.44 -2.81
CA LEU A 66 3.33 3.77 -3.13
C LEU A 66 2.69 3.77 -4.51
N HIS A 67 1.39 4.04 -4.57
CA HIS A 67 0.69 4.33 -5.82
C HIS A 67 0.44 5.84 -5.92
N VAL A 68 0.85 6.42 -7.05
CA VAL A 68 0.87 7.87 -7.26
C VAL A 68 -0.12 8.28 -8.35
N LEU A 69 -0.99 9.25 -8.06
CA LEU A 69 -1.83 9.93 -9.05
C LEU A 69 -1.29 11.33 -9.36
N PRO A 70 -1.50 11.85 -10.59
CA PRO A 70 -2.24 11.23 -11.71
C PRO A 70 -1.41 10.26 -12.56
N SER A 71 -0.09 10.15 -12.32
CA SER A 71 0.82 9.36 -13.16
C SER A 71 0.50 7.87 -13.20
N SER A 72 -0.26 7.35 -12.22
CA SER A 72 -0.56 5.93 -12.04
C SER A 72 0.69 5.05 -11.88
N ARG A 73 1.81 5.65 -11.48
CA ARG A 73 3.06 4.93 -11.17
C ARG A 73 2.92 4.18 -9.85
N ARG A 74 3.59 3.03 -9.77
CA ARG A 74 3.60 2.15 -8.60
C ARG A 74 5.05 1.94 -8.20
N TYR A 75 5.40 2.32 -6.99
CA TYR A 75 6.71 2.12 -6.42
C TYR A 75 6.66 1.07 -5.32
N LEU A 76 7.65 0.18 -5.31
CA LEU A 76 7.96 -0.68 -4.18
C LEU A 76 9.30 -0.22 -3.60
N VAL A 77 9.22 0.53 -2.51
CA VAL A 77 10.40 0.99 -1.77
C VAL A 77 10.91 -0.15 -0.90
N ASP A 78 12.13 -0.59 -1.19
CA ASP A 78 12.78 -1.69 -0.50
C ASP A 78 13.41 -1.22 0.81
N VAL A 79 12.57 -1.05 1.83
CA VAL A 79 12.99 -0.65 3.18
C VAL A 79 13.98 -1.65 3.77
N HIS A 80 13.86 -2.94 3.43
CA HIS A 80 14.80 -3.96 3.89
C HIS A 80 16.21 -3.77 3.30
N THR A 81 16.34 -3.47 2.01
CA THR A 81 17.66 -3.22 1.40
C THR A 81 18.21 -1.85 1.80
N LEU A 82 17.38 -0.81 1.79
CA LEU A 82 17.79 0.58 2.04
C LEU A 82 17.98 0.90 3.54
N GLN A 83 17.32 0.17 4.44
CA GLN A 83 17.41 0.39 5.89
C GLN A 83 17.16 1.87 6.25
N HIS A 84 17.98 2.47 7.11
CA HIS A 84 17.85 3.88 7.49
C HIS A 84 17.89 4.85 6.30
N THR A 85 18.59 4.51 5.21
CA THR A 85 18.69 5.37 4.02
C THR A 85 17.36 5.51 3.28
N ALA A 86 16.42 4.59 3.49
CA ALA A 86 15.05 4.72 2.98
C ALA A 86 14.35 6.00 3.48
N PHE A 87 14.77 6.50 4.65
CA PHE A 87 14.12 7.62 5.35
C PHE A 87 15.00 8.87 5.45
N SER A 88 16.30 8.76 5.14
CA SER A 88 17.25 9.88 5.23
C SER A 88 17.79 10.35 3.88
N THR A 89 17.59 9.59 2.80
CA THR A 89 17.94 10.04 1.44
C THR A 89 16.95 11.12 1.01
N CYS A 90 17.46 12.24 0.53
CA CYS A 90 16.66 13.33 -0.01
C CYS A 90 16.63 13.32 -1.54
N GLY A 91 15.56 13.87 -2.11
CA GLY A 91 15.52 14.32 -3.50
C GLY A 91 16.32 15.60 -3.73
N GLU A 92 16.29 16.14 -4.94
CA GLU A 92 16.95 17.39 -5.35
C GLU A 92 16.49 18.60 -4.52
N ASN A 93 15.22 18.63 -4.12
CA ASN A 93 14.65 19.71 -3.30
C ASN A 93 14.86 19.50 -1.78
N GLY A 94 15.59 18.47 -1.38
CA GLY A 94 15.83 18.14 0.03
C GLY A 94 14.74 17.28 0.68
N LEU A 95 13.61 17.01 0.02
CA LEU A 95 12.53 16.20 0.56
C LEU A 95 12.99 14.75 0.78
N THR A 96 12.80 14.24 1.99
CA THR A 96 12.98 12.83 2.34
C THR A 96 11.63 12.09 2.42
N LEU A 97 11.66 10.76 2.33
CA LEU A 97 10.46 9.94 2.58
C LEU A 97 9.92 10.16 4.00
N LYS A 98 10.79 10.41 4.98
CA LYS A 98 10.40 10.73 6.36
C LYS A 98 9.59 12.02 6.42
N GLU A 99 10.11 13.11 5.86
CA GLU A 99 9.43 14.41 5.84
C GLU A 99 8.10 14.35 5.09
N LEU A 100 8.05 13.62 3.97
CA LEU A 100 6.81 13.38 3.23
C LEU A 100 5.76 12.65 4.09
N LEU A 101 6.16 11.58 4.79
CA LEU A 101 5.27 10.82 5.67
C LEU A 101 4.83 11.62 6.91
N GLU A 102 5.68 12.51 7.43
CA GLU A 102 5.42 13.34 8.61
C GLU A 102 4.72 14.67 8.29
N SER A 103 4.63 15.07 7.02
CA SER A 103 4.00 16.33 6.61
C SER A 103 2.50 16.40 6.92
N ASP A 104 2.07 17.42 7.66
CA ASP A 104 0.65 17.72 7.91
C ASP A 104 -0.09 18.27 6.67
N GLY A 105 0.64 18.79 5.69
CA GLY A 105 0.08 19.39 4.47
C GLY A 105 -0.20 18.40 3.35
N ILE A 106 0.30 17.17 3.48
CA ILE A 106 0.12 16.10 2.49
C ILE A 106 -0.86 15.09 3.07
N LEU A 107 -1.93 14.80 2.34
CA LEU A 107 -2.85 13.72 2.69
C LEU A 107 -2.33 12.39 2.15
N LYS A 108 -2.03 11.46 3.07
CA LYS A 108 -1.56 10.10 2.76
C LYS A 108 -2.68 9.13 3.05
N VAL A 109 -3.08 8.36 2.04
CA VAL A 109 -4.14 7.35 2.19
C VAL A 109 -3.49 5.99 2.40
N PHE A 110 -3.71 5.36 3.56
CA PHE A 110 -3.16 4.04 3.88
C PHE A 110 -4.21 2.94 3.76
N SER A 111 -3.79 1.78 3.24
CA SER A 111 -4.51 0.51 3.35
C SER A 111 -4.15 -0.18 4.67
N ILE A 112 -5.15 -0.68 5.40
CA ILE A 112 -4.91 -1.67 6.47
C ILE A 112 -6.01 -2.73 6.37
N GLY A 113 -5.67 -3.92 5.85
CA GLY A 113 -6.56 -5.08 5.86
C GLY A 113 -7.82 -4.93 4.99
N LEU A 114 -7.68 -4.45 3.76
CA LEU A 114 -8.81 -4.03 2.93
C LEU A 114 -9.47 -5.12 2.08
N SER A 115 -9.12 -6.40 2.21
CA SER A 115 -9.70 -7.45 1.35
C SER A 115 -11.23 -7.41 1.31
N ARG A 116 -11.88 -7.16 2.46
CA ARG A 116 -13.34 -7.02 2.55
C ARG A 116 -13.88 -5.72 1.95
N CYS A 117 -13.12 -4.62 2.04
CA CYS A 117 -13.50 -3.34 1.45
C CYS A 117 -13.39 -3.38 -0.06
N ILE A 118 -12.35 -4.03 -0.60
CA ILE A 118 -12.14 -4.21 -2.03
C ILE A 118 -13.26 -5.06 -2.63
N GLU A 119 -13.58 -6.19 -2.01
CA GLU A 119 -14.65 -7.09 -2.47
C GLU A 119 -16.03 -6.43 -2.52
N ARG A 120 -16.31 -5.47 -1.63
CA ARG A 120 -17.64 -4.87 -1.47
C ARG A 120 -17.76 -3.46 -2.03
N GLY A 121 -16.65 -2.74 -2.13
CA GLY A 121 -16.64 -1.27 -2.27
C GLY A 121 -15.71 -0.73 -3.34
N ALA A 122 -15.01 -1.57 -4.11
CA ALA A 122 -14.20 -1.08 -5.24
C ALA A 122 -14.96 -1.07 -6.58
N CYS A 123 -16.22 -1.57 -6.62
CA CYS A 123 -17.02 -1.78 -7.84
C CYS A 123 -16.21 -2.37 -9.02
N LEU A 124 -15.35 -3.34 -8.74
CA LEU A 124 -14.57 -4.02 -9.77
C LEU A 124 -15.49 -4.84 -10.67
N LEU A 125 -15.21 -4.87 -11.98
CA LEU A 125 -15.84 -5.84 -12.87
C LEU A 125 -15.49 -7.26 -12.42
N ALA A 126 -16.37 -8.23 -12.69
CA ALA A 126 -16.18 -9.61 -12.25
C ALA A 126 -14.81 -10.19 -12.68
N ALA A 127 -14.33 -9.85 -13.89
CA ALA A 127 -13.03 -10.27 -14.38
C ALA A 127 -11.84 -9.58 -13.67
N GLU A 128 -11.97 -8.29 -13.36
CA GLU A 128 -10.96 -7.55 -12.58
C GLU A 128 -10.88 -8.11 -11.16
N LEU A 129 -12.03 -8.37 -10.52
CA LEU A 129 -12.10 -8.97 -9.20
C LEU A 129 -11.51 -10.39 -9.18
N ALA A 130 -11.77 -11.20 -10.20
CA ALA A 130 -11.19 -12.54 -10.32
C ALA A 130 -9.66 -12.49 -10.46
N THR A 131 -9.15 -11.57 -11.28
CA THR A 131 -7.71 -11.35 -11.45
C THR A 131 -7.07 -10.88 -10.15
N TRP A 132 -7.73 -9.94 -9.46
CA TRP A 132 -7.30 -9.44 -8.16
C TRP A 132 -7.20 -10.56 -7.12
N LYS A 133 -8.27 -11.37 -6.99
CA LYS A 133 -8.28 -12.53 -6.08
C LYS A 133 -7.17 -13.53 -6.41
N ALA A 134 -6.93 -13.83 -7.68
CA ALA A 134 -5.91 -14.79 -8.08
C ALA A 134 -4.49 -14.32 -7.69
N VAL A 135 -4.16 -13.05 -7.89
CA VAL A 135 -2.87 -12.48 -7.46
C VAL A 135 -2.76 -12.48 -5.94
N LYS A 136 -3.83 -12.09 -5.24
CA LYS A 136 -3.87 -12.11 -3.79
C LYS A 136 -3.66 -13.50 -3.21
N ASP A 137 -4.39 -14.49 -3.73
CA ASP A 137 -4.27 -15.89 -3.31
C ASP A 137 -2.88 -16.46 -3.60
N ALA A 138 -2.27 -16.12 -4.74
CA ALA A 138 -0.92 -16.53 -5.07
C ALA A 138 0.11 -15.96 -4.09
N GLY A 139 0.01 -14.67 -3.75
CA GLY A 139 0.90 -14.02 -2.78
C GLY A 139 0.71 -14.53 -1.35
N VAL A 140 -0.53 -14.64 -0.89
CA VAL A 140 -0.86 -15.11 0.48
C VAL A 140 -0.29 -16.50 0.74
N LYS A 141 -0.34 -17.42 -0.24
CA LYS A 141 0.22 -18.76 -0.10
C LYS A 141 1.74 -18.77 0.11
N LEU A 142 2.44 -17.76 -0.37
CA LEU A 142 3.90 -17.68 -0.24
C LEU A 142 4.34 -17.25 1.16
N PHE A 143 3.60 -16.33 1.81
CA PHE A 143 4.01 -15.81 3.12
C PHE A 143 3.22 -16.35 4.31
N SER A 144 2.00 -16.83 4.12
CA SER A 144 1.13 -17.23 5.23
C SER A 144 1.44 -18.65 5.73
N PRO A 145 1.77 -18.84 7.02
CA PRO A 145 2.00 -20.17 7.60
C PRO A 145 0.81 -21.11 7.48
N ASP A 146 -0.42 -20.59 7.45
CA ASP A 146 -1.65 -21.38 7.27
C ASP A 146 -1.68 -22.15 5.93
N TYR A 147 -0.90 -21.69 4.95
CA TYR A 147 -0.75 -22.32 3.64
C TYR A 147 0.63 -22.95 3.41
N GLY A 148 1.45 -23.07 4.46
CA GLY A 148 2.82 -23.57 4.37
C GLY A 148 3.84 -22.54 3.87
N GLY A 149 3.44 -21.27 3.77
CA GLY A 149 4.31 -20.15 3.44
C GLY A 149 5.09 -19.62 4.65
N SER A 150 5.94 -18.62 4.40
CA SER A 150 6.77 -17.98 5.42
C SER A 150 6.95 -16.50 5.15
N TYR A 151 6.86 -15.67 6.20
CA TYR A 151 7.13 -14.23 6.10
C TYR A 151 8.55 -13.88 5.63
N THR A 152 9.47 -14.86 5.57
CA THR A 152 10.81 -14.71 5.00
C THR A 152 10.81 -14.24 3.55
N VAL A 153 9.75 -14.52 2.79
CA VAL A 153 9.64 -14.08 1.39
C VAL A 153 9.69 -12.56 1.22
N PHE A 154 9.39 -11.78 2.28
CA PHE A 154 9.49 -10.32 2.25
C PHE A 154 10.91 -9.79 2.45
N VAL A 155 11.84 -10.61 2.98
CA VAL A 155 13.26 -10.25 3.19
C VAL A 155 14.20 -10.95 2.21
N GLU A 156 13.73 -11.96 1.48
CA GLU A 156 14.50 -12.60 0.41
C GLU A 156 14.75 -11.65 -0.78
N ARG A 157 15.98 -11.66 -1.31
CA ARG A 157 16.36 -10.83 -2.47
C ARG A 157 17.05 -11.66 -3.56
N PRO A 158 16.74 -11.43 -4.85
CA PRO A 158 15.75 -10.45 -5.35
C PRO A 158 14.31 -10.83 -4.96
N LEU A 159 13.46 -9.82 -4.72
CA LEU A 159 12.06 -10.06 -4.37
C LEU A 159 11.37 -10.78 -5.53
N CYS A 160 10.70 -11.91 -5.27
CA CYS A 160 10.10 -12.69 -6.34
C CYS A 160 8.90 -11.96 -6.94
N ASP A 161 8.64 -12.19 -8.24
CA ASP A 161 7.64 -11.40 -8.98
C ASP A 161 6.22 -11.59 -8.47
N ALA A 162 5.91 -12.77 -7.91
CA ALA A 162 4.62 -13.02 -7.27
C ALA A 162 4.41 -12.10 -6.05
N ILE A 163 5.45 -11.89 -5.22
CA ILE A 163 5.38 -10.99 -4.07
C ILE A 163 5.39 -9.52 -4.50
N LYS A 164 6.14 -9.14 -5.55
CA LYS A 164 6.05 -7.78 -6.13
C LYS A 164 4.64 -7.45 -6.57
N LEU A 165 4.00 -8.37 -7.31
CA LEU A 165 2.62 -8.21 -7.78
C LEU A 165 1.62 -8.15 -6.63
N TYR A 166 1.74 -9.08 -5.68
CA TYR A 166 0.92 -9.10 -4.48
C TYR A 166 1.01 -7.76 -3.73
N SER A 167 2.25 -7.28 -3.53
CA SER A 167 2.51 -6.02 -2.84
C SER A 167 1.86 -4.88 -3.61
N ALA A 168 2.21 -4.63 -4.88
CA ALA A 168 1.74 -3.44 -5.59
C ALA A 168 0.20 -3.33 -5.79
N GLN A 169 -0.54 -4.40 -5.57
CA GLN A 169 -1.95 -4.50 -5.96
C GLN A 169 -2.92 -3.78 -5.01
N ASP A 170 -2.69 -3.80 -3.69
CA ASP A 170 -3.64 -3.21 -2.74
C ASP A 170 -3.59 -1.66 -2.81
N ALA A 171 -2.40 -1.06 -2.88
CA ALA A 171 -2.24 0.39 -3.05
C ALA A 171 -2.86 0.92 -4.36
N GLN A 172 -2.86 0.11 -5.44
CA GLN A 172 -3.45 0.49 -6.73
C GLN A 172 -4.98 0.64 -6.68
N ILE A 173 -5.66 -0.07 -5.78
CA ILE A 173 -7.13 -0.03 -5.67
C ILE A 173 -7.60 1.10 -4.75
N LEU A 174 -6.73 1.59 -3.87
CA LEU A 174 -7.06 2.63 -2.90
C LEU A 174 -7.68 3.90 -3.52
N PRO A 175 -7.24 4.44 -4.66
CA PRO A 175 -7.93 5.57 -5.30
C PRO A 175 -9.40 5.32 -5.59
N ARG A 176 -9.74 4.12 -6.07
CA ARG A 176 -11.12 3.74 -6.39
C ARG A 176 -11.96 3.66 -5.12
N LEU A 177 -11.43 3.02 -4.07
CA LEU A 177 -12.07 2.96 -2.77
C LEU A 177 -12.26 4.34 -2.16
N TRP A 178 -11.22 5.17 -2.18
CA TRP A 178 -11.24 6.54 -1.67
C TRP A 178 -12.33 7.34 -2.38
N SER A 179 -12.38 7.31 -3.72
CA SER A 179 -13.40 8.03 -4.48
C SER A 179 -14.82 7.60 -4.09
N GLN A 180 -15.06 6.28 -3.95
CA GLN A 180 -16.37 5.79 -3.56
C GLN A 180 -16.77 6.15 -2.13
N TYR A 181 -15.85 6.04 -1.17
CA TYR A 181 -16.17 6.40 0.21
C TYR A 181 -16.29 7.91 0.37
N ASN A 182 -15.39 8.67 -0.24
CA ASN A 182 -15.36 10.13 -0.14
C ASN A 182 -16.63 10.78 -0.74
N THR A 183 -17.23 10.21 -1.79
CA THR A 183 -18.54 10.71 -2.30
C THR A 183 -19.69 10.58 -1.30
N ARG A 184 -19.58 9.70 -0.30
CA ARG A 184 -20.58 9.48 0.75
C ARG A 184 -20.20 10.18 2.06
N MET A 185 -19.01 10.76 2.13
CA MET A 185 -18.48 11.40 3.33
C MET A 185 -19.07 12.78 3.52
N THR A 186 -19.66 13.02 4.68
CA THR A 186 -20.05 14.36 5.11
C THR A 186 -18.88 15.04 5.82
N PRO A 187 -18.83 16.39 5.88
CA PRO A 187 -17.78 17.10 6.60
C PRO A 187 -17.63 16.67 8.07
N VAL A 188 -18.74 16.28 8.71
CA VAL A 188 -18.75 15.77 10.09
C VAL A 188 -18.03 14.43 10.17
N TRP A 189 -18.34 13.49 9.28
CA TRP A 189 -17.65 12.21 9.23
C TRP A 189 -16.18 12.38 8.87
N THR A 190 -15.83 13.33 7.99
CA THR A 190 -14.43 13.53 7.55
C THR A 190 -13.59 13.96 8.72
N ARG A 191 -14.11 14.90 9.52
CA ARG A 191 -13.46 15.32 10.75
C ARG A 191 -13.30 14.17 11.75
N LYS A 192 -14.37 13.40 11.99
CA LYS A 192 -14.32 12.22 12.87
C LYS A 192 -13.27 11.20 12.44
N ALA A 193 -13.21 10.88 11.14
CA ALA A 193 -12.22 9.95 10.58
C ALA A 193 -10.79 10.46 10.73
N HIS A 194 -10.57 11.74 10.48
CA HIS A 194 -9.28 12.38 10.66
C HIS A 194 -8.83 12.39 12.13
N GLU A 195 -9.70 12.81 13.06
CA GLU A 195 -9.43 12.83 14.51
C GLU A 195 -9.14 11.42 15.05
N THR A 196 -9.99 10.44 14.70
CA THR A 196 -9.80 9.04 15.11
C THR A 196 -8.49 8.45 14.55
N SER A 197 -8.11 8.83 13.33
CA SER A 197 -6.85 8.38 12.74
C SER A 197 -5.66 8.90 13.55
N LYS A 198 -5.68 10.18 13.94
CA LYS A 198 -4.66 10.76 14.83
C LYS A 198 -4.61 10.06 16.19
N GLU A 199 -5.77 9.81 16.80
CA GLU A 199 -5.86 9.08 18.07
C GLU A 199 -5.30 7.66 17.98
N ARG A 200 -5.59 6.93 16.89
CA ARG A 200 -5.05 5.57 16.67
C ARG A 200 -3.54 5.59 16.51
N VAL A 201 -2.99 6.57 15.80
CA VAL A 201 -1.53 6.75 15.71
C VAL A 201 -0.94 7.03 17.09
N ALA A 202 -1.52 7.94 17.87
CA ALA A 202 -1.05 8.22 19.24
C ALA A 202 -1.14 6.98 20.15
N LEU A 203 -2.26 6.24 20.08
CA LEU A 203 -2.47 5.01 20.84
C LEU A 203 -1.43 3.95 20.49
N SER A 204 -1.02 3.85 19.21
CA SER A 204 0.03 2.91 18.77
C SER A 204 1.38 3.13 19.45
N GLN A 205 1.61 4.33 20.00
CA GLN A 205 2.83 4.71 20.72
C GLN A 205 2.76 4.43 22.24
N THR A 206 1.60 4.07 22.79
CA THR A 206 1.45 3.77 24.22
C THR A 206 2.04 2.41 24.63
N ALA A 207 2.57 2.28 25.86
CA ALA A 207 3.16 1.04 26.36
C ALA A 207 2.21 -0.17 26.32
N THR A 208 0.91 0.06 26.42
CA THR A 208 -0.14 -0.98 26.48
C THR A 208 -0.79 -1.27 25.13
N PHE A 209 -0.25 -0.75 24.03
CA PHE A 209 -0.85 -0.92 22.72
C PHE A 209 -0.86 -2.39 22.28
N ASN A 210 -2.06 -2.89 21.93
CA ASN A 210 -2.22 -4.18 21.28
C ASN A 210 -2.74 -4.00 19.85
N GLY A 211 -1.84 -4.14 18.87
CA GLY A 211 -2.14 -4.06 17.44
C GLY A 211 -2.82 -5.30 16.85
N LYS A 212 -3.13 -6.34 17.65
CA LYS A 212 -3.73 -7.60 17.17
C LYS A 212 -5.15 -7.77 17.71
N GLY A 213 -6.10 -8.04 16.82
CA GLY A 213 -7.47 -8.43 17.19
C GLY A 213 -8.57 -7.69 16.42
N ARG A 214 -9.82 -8.11 16.62
CA ARG A 214 -10.99 -7.53 15.93
C ARG A 214 -11.23 -6.06 16.25
N HIS A 215 -10.82 -5.59 17.43
CA HIS A 215 -10.95 -4.18 17.82
C HIS A 215 -10.15 -3.24 16.91
N MET A 216 -9.08 -3.72 16.27
CA MET A 216 -8.30 -2.95 15.30
C MET A 216 -9.00 -2.81 13.94
N ALA A 217 -9.92 -3.74 13.63
CA ALA A 217 -10.65 -3.80 12.36
C ALA A 217 -12.02 -3.08 12.40
N LEU A 218 -12.54 -2.77 13.58
CA LEU A 218 -13.84 -2.14 13.74
C LEU A 218 -13.71 -0.61 13.88
N ALA A 219 -14.77 0.10 13.50
CA ALA A 219 -14.90 1.53 13.82
C ALA A 219 -15.00 1.73 15.34
N PRO A 220 -14.67 2.93 15.85
CA PRO A 220 -14.89 3.23 17.26
C PRO A 220 -16.35 3.00 17.69
N PRO A 221 -16.58 2.61 18.96
CA PRO A 221 -17.94 2.49 19.49
C PRO A 221 -18.76 3.77 19.27
N GLY A 222 -20.04 3.63 18.92
CA GLY A 222 -20.95 4.77 18.72
C GLY A 222 -20.89 5.39 17.32
N TRP A 223 -20.15 4.82 16.38
CA TRP A 223 -20.23 5.17 14.96
C TRP A 223 -21.39 4.40 14.32
N HIS A 224 -22.52 5.08 14.09
CA HIS A 224 -23.76 4.55 13.50
C HIS A 224 -24.26 5.44 12.37
#